data_AF-A0A1X0R5N3-F1
#
_entry.id   AF-A0A1X0R5N3-F1
#
_cell.length_a   1.000
_cell.length_b   1.000
_cell.length_c   1.000
_cell.angle_alpha   90.00
_cell.angle_beta   90.00
_cell.angle_gamma   90.00
#
_symmetry.space_group_name_H-M   'P 1'
#
loop_
_entity.id
_entity.type
_entity.pdbx_description
1 polymer ?
#
loop_
_entity_poly.entity_id
_entity_poly.type
_entity_poly.pdbx_seq_one_letter_code
_entity_poly.pdbx_strand_id
1 'polypeptide(L)'
;MSRIDELVDAISGLSHVERPYLENLLAIKKIRMAKDPIDLEFQEAAAKVTMWETEWKNLNSWSLQWVISTITCSLREDKDRAHKGIQKAKELLKEAEEKVQTEEDKIQEIETRNEKYSVDHRTLEVYRQEVTELLDDKKDHPDSEPLKQAIEDCKQRYEEKANNLKKLEKVKELLKEADSSILEAILELKANNMKESMMGQGKVYFPDAAYECLLQARQLYPQLPTLQSPQEYKNEKDNTGAYYSPMQKYLWDVRHKLSELILWCDNEVIELMGQQTEHQIELGQKIDEYNLFRRDKTH
;
A
#
# COMPACT_ATOMS: atom_id res chain seq x y z
N MET A 1 26.11 -38.72 21.45
CA MET A 1 26.05 -37.48 20.67
C MET A 1 25.66 -36.38 21.64
N SER A 2 26.30 -35.21 21.59
CA SER A 2 25.88 -34.11 22.45
C SER A 2 24.55 -33.55 21.92
N ARG A 3 23.69 -33.01 22.79
CA ARG A 3 22.45 -32.33 22.38
C ARG A 3 22.67 -31.27 21.30
N ILE A 4 23.85 -30.63 21.30
CA ILE A 4 24.27 -29.63 20.32
C ILE A 4 24.41 -30.27 18.92
N ASP A 5 24.97 -31.47 18.82
CA ASP A 5 25.15 -32.16 17.53
C ASP A 5 23.79 -32.51 16.91
N GLU A 6 22.85 -33.02 17.72
CA GLU A 6 21.49 -33.34 17.27
C GLU A 6 20.75 -32.11 16.75
N LEU A 7 20.89 -30.97 17.43
CA LEU A 7 20.25 -29.72 17.03
C LEU A 7 20.88 -29.12 15.77
N VAL A 8 22.20 -29.17 15.63
CA VAL A 8 22.90 -28.70 14.42
C VAL A 8 22.51 -29.53 13.19
N ASP A 9 22.41 -30.85 13.33
CA ASP A 9 21.92 -31.72 12.25
C ASP A 9 20.46 -31.38 11.90
N ALA A 10 19.61 -31.12 12.90
CA ALA A 10 18.23 -30.69 12.68
C ALA A 10 18.12 -29.32 11.99
N ILE A 11 18.96 -28.34 12.36
CA ILE A 11 19.05 -27.03 11.70
C ILE A 11 19.46 -27.22 10.24
N SER A 12 20.49 -28.03 9.95
CA SER A 12 20.90 -28.31 8.57
C SER A 12 19.76 -28.92 7.76
N GLY A 13 18.97 -29.80 8.37
CA GLY A 13 17.80 -30.43 7.74
C GLY A 13 16.67 -29.44 7.42
N LEU A 14 16.53 -28.35 8.19
CA LEU A 14 15.44 -27.37 8.04
C LEU A 14 15.86 -26.08 7.32
N SER A 15 17.14 -25.73 7.27
CA SER A 15 17.66 -24.46 6.70
C SER A 15 17.09 -24.10 5.31
N HIS A 16 16.83 -25.11 4.46
CA HIS A 16 16.27 -24.94 3.12
C HIS A 16 14.86 -24.32 3.10
N VAL A 17 14.13 -24.28 4.22
CA VAL A 17 12.76 -23.74 4.32
C VAL A 17 12.72 -22.22 4.51
N GLU A 18 13.81 -21.61 4.97
CA GLU A 18 13.86 -20.18 5.34
C GLU A 18 13.63 -19.26 4.15
N ARG A 19 14.41 -19.45 3.08
CA ARG A 19 14.27 -18.68 1.85
C ARG A 19 12.86 -18.78 1.24
N PRO A 20 12.30 -19.96 0.94
CA PRO A 20 10.97 -20.04 0.35
C PRO A 20 9.89 -19.48 1.29
N TYR A 21 10.02 -19.62 2.60
CA TYR A 21 9.09 -19.02 3.56
C TYR A 21 9.04 -17.49 3.43
N LEU A 22 10.21 -16.85 3.50
CA LEU A 22 10.33 -15.39 3.48
C LEU A 22 10.02 -14.80 2.10
N GLU A 23 10.41 -15.47 1.02
CA GLU A 23 10.07 -15.08 -0.36
C GLU A 23 8.56 -15.15 -0.61
N ASN A 24 7.86 -16.17 -0.08
CA ASN A 24 6.40 -16.26 -0.18
C ASN A 24 5.71 -15.14 0.59
N LEU A 25 6.21 -14.77 1.79
CA LEU A 25 5.68 -13.63 2.54
C LEU A 25 5.87 -12.31 1.78
N LEU A 26 7.03 -12.13 1.14
CA LEU A 26 7.30 -10.99 0.27
C LEU A 26 6.34 -10.98 -0.93
N ALA A 27 6.11 -12.13 -1.58
CA ALA A 27 5.19 -12.25 -2.70
C ALA A 27 3.75 -11.89 -2.32
N ILE A 28 3.26 -12.38 -1.18
CA ILE A 28 1.92 -12.03 -0.65
C ILE A 28 1.81 -10.52 -0.47
N LYS A 29 2.81 -9.89 0.15
CA LYS A 29 2.77 -8.43 0.37
C LYS A 29 2.83 -7.65 -0.95
N LYS A 30 3.63 -8.07 -1.94
CA LYS A 30 3.63 -7.45 -3.29
C LYS A 30 2.26 -7.53 -3.95
N ILE A 31 1.58 -8.68 -3.86
CA ILE A 31 0.24 -8.85 -4.42
C ILE A 31 -0.77 -7.96 -3.69
N ARG A 32 -0.71 -7.88 -2.34
CA ARG A 32 -1.57 -6.98 -1.56
C ARG A 32 -1.38 -5.51 -1.96
N MET A 33 -0.14 -5.07 -2.18
CA MET A 33 0.12 -3.71 -2.67
C MET A 33 -0.38 -3.47 -4.09
N ALA A 34 -0.27 -4.47 -4.98
CA ALA A 34 -0.85 -4.41 -6.32
C ALA A 34 -2.39 -4.42 -6.31
N LYS A 35 -3.00 -4.95 -5.24
CA LYS A 35 -4.45 -4.99 -5.01
C LYS A 35 -5.02 -3.65 -4.52
N ASP A 36 -4.26 -2.85 -3.76
CA ASP A 36 -4.68 -1.51 -3.27
C ASP A 36 -5.45 -0.66 -4.32
N PRO A 37 -4.96 -0.47 -5.56
CA PRO A 37 -5.69 0.29 -6.58
C PRO A 37 -6.98 -0.39 -7.07
N ILE A 38 -7.00 -1.73 -7.14
CA ILE A 38 -8.17 -2.52 -7.53
C ILE A 38 -9.25 -2.42 -6.46
N ASP A 39 -8.87 -2.48 -5.19
CA ASP A 39 -9.78 -2.28 -4.07
C ASP A 39 -10.38 -0.86 -4.07
N LEU A 40 -9.59 0.15 -4.47
CA LEU A 40 -10.08 1.51 -4.66
C LEU A 40 -11.08 1.61 -5.82
N GLU A 41 -10.77 1.01 -6.99
CA GLU A 41 -11.70 0.91 -8.13
C GLU A 41 -13.04 0.28 -7.72
N PHE A 42 -12.98 -0.81 -6.95
CA PHE A 42 -14.15 -1.51 -6.43
C PHE A 42 -14.98 -0.63 -5.49
N GLN A 43 -14.35 0.06 -4.54
CA GLN A 43 -15.03 0.98 -3.62
C GLN A 43 -15.69 2.14 -4.38
N GLU A 44 -15.01 2.71 -5.38
CA GLU A 44 -15.57 3.77 -6.23
C GLU A 44 -16.78 3.28 -7.04
N ALA A 45 -16.69 2.07 -7.60
CA ALA A 45 -17.80 1.47 -8.34
C ALA A 45 -19.01 1.24 -7.43
N ALA A 46 -18.80 0.72 -6.21
CA ALA A 46 -19.84 0.52 -5.20
C ALA A 46 -20.49 1.86 -4.78
N ALA A 47 -19.68 2.90 -4.58
CA ALA A 47 -20.17 4.24 -4.28
C ALA A 47 -21.01 4.83 -5.44
N LYS A 48 -20.60 4.62 -6.69
CA LYS A 48 -21.38 5.04 -7.86
C LYS A 48 -22.73 4.32 -7.94
N VAL A 49 -22.80 3.02 -7.63
CA VAL A 49 -24.07 2.29 -7.55
C VAL A 49 -24.99 2.90 -6.51
N THR A 50 -24.50 3.12 -5.28
CA THR A 50 -25.33 3.69 -4.21
C THR A 50 -25.79 5.11 -4.53
N MET A 51 -24.96 5.93 -5.18
CA MET A 51 -25.34 7.26 -5.67
C MET A 51 -26.52 7.18 -6.64
N TRP A 52 -26.43 6.35 -7.68
CA TRP A 52 -27.49 6.20 -8.68
C TRP A 52 -28.78 5.61 -8.10
N GLU A 53 -28.67 4.65 -7.17
CA GLU A 53 -29.82 4.10 -6.46
C GLU A 53 -30.50 5.14 -5.57
N THR A 54 -29.73 6.04 -4.96
CA THR A 54 -30.25 7.16 -4.15
C THR A 54 -30.93 8.20 -5.04
N GLU A 55 -30.34 8.56 -6.18
CA GLU A 55 -30.96 9.45 -7.17
C GLU A 55 -32.29 8.87 -7.70
N TRP A 56 -32.30 7.58 -8.03
CA TRP A 56 -33.51 6.86 -8.44
C TRP A 56 -34.59 6.85 -7.35
N LYS A 57 -34.22 6.62 -6.08
CA LYS A 57 -35.13 6.69 -4.93
C LYS A 57 -35.69 8.10 -4.76
N ASN A 58 -34.87 9.14 -4.89
CA ASN A 58 -35.30 10.54 -4.81
C ASN A 58 -36.26 10.91 -5.94
N LEU A 59 -35.99 10.47 -7.17
CA LEU A 59 -36.90 10.63 -8.32
C LEU A 59 -38.23 9.88 -8.14
N ASN A 60 -38.29 8.89 -7.26
CA ASN A 60 -39.51 8.14 -6.92
C ASN A 60 -40.23 8.64 -5.66
N SER A 61 -39.53 9.30 -4.74
CA SER A 61 -40.10 9.83 -3.50
C SER A 61 -40.80 11.18 -3.67
N TRP A 62 -40.64 11.85 -4.83
CA TRP A 62 -41.43 13.02 -5.22
C TRP A 62 -42.88 12.63 -5.55
N SER A 63 -43.66 12.29 -4.52
CA SER A 63 -45.01 11.72 -4.64
C SER A 63 -46.17 12.70 -4.43
N LEU A 64 -45.94 14.02 -4.42
CA LEU A 64 -47.02 15.03 -4.49
C LEU A 64 -47.00 15.89 -5.76
N GLN A 65 -45.87 15.97 -6.47
CA GLN A 65 -45.78 16.59 -7.81
C GLN A 65 -46.27 15.65 -8.93
N TRP A 66 -46.54 14.38 -8.62
CA TRP A 66 -46.86 13.36 -9.62
C TRP A 66 -48.13 13.67 -10.43
N VAL A 67 -49.12 14.33 -9.82
CA VAL A 67 -50.35 14.77 -10.49
C VAL A 67 -50.10 15.92 -11.48
N ILE A 68 -49.07 16.75 -11.25
CA ILE A 68 -48.65 17.82 -12.17
C ILE A 68 -47.68 17.26 -13.25
N SER A 69 -46.97 16.16 -12.96
CA SER A 69 -45.89 15.61 -13.80
C SER A 69 -46.31 14.74 -14.98
N THR A 70 -47.60 14.42 -15.15
CA THR A 70 -48.10 13.70 -16.33
C THR A 70 -47.83 14.46 -17.65
N ILE A 71 -47.31 15.70 -17.57
CA ILE A 71 -47.07 16.60 -18.71
C ILE A 71 -45.59 16.66 -19.17
N THR A 72 -44.57 16.14 -18.45
CA THR A 72 -43.16 16.35 -18.87
C THR A 72 -42.42 15.06 -19.24
N CYS A 73 -42.08 14.90 -20.53
CA CYS A 73 -41.16 13.89 -21.07
C CYS A 73 -39.82 13.84 -20.31
N SER A 74 -39.36 14.96 -19.74
CA SER A 74 -38.09 15.08 -19.03
C SER A 74 -37.97 14.20 -17.79
N LEU A 75 -39.02 14.03 -16.99
CA LEU A 75 -38.95 13.19 -15.78
C LEU A 75 -38.79 11.70 -16.14
N ARG A 76 -39.40 11.29 -17.25
CA ARG A 76 -39.27 9.92 -17.75
C ARG A 76 -37.88 9.68 -18.34
N GLU A 77 -37.33 10.66 -19.05
CA GLU A 77 -35.94 10.65 -19.53
C GLU A 77 -34.93 10.62 -18.38
N ASP A 78 -35.14 11.37 -17.30
CA ASP A 78 -34.27 11.37 -16.11
C ASP A 78 -34.32 10.04 -15.35
N LYS A 79 -35.50 9.42 -15.28
CA LYS A 79 -35.64 8.05 -14.77
C LYS A 79 -34.88 7.05 -15.66
N ASP A 80 -35.12 7.06 -16.96
CA ASP A 80 -34.43 6.15 -17.88
C ASP A 80 -32.90 6.35 -17.84
N ARG A 81 -32.42 7.59 -17.64
CA ARG A 81 -31.01 7.91 -17.41
C ARG A 81 -30.48 7.30 -16.12
N ALA A 82 -31.17 7.49 -15.00
CA ALA A 82 -30.77 6.93 -13.72
C ALA A 82 -30.76 5.38 -13.75
N HIS A 83 -31.74 4.75 -14.41
CA HIS A 83 -31.78 3.30 -14.56
C HIS A 83 -30.60 2.77 -15.39
N LYS A 84 -30.27 3.42 -16.52
CA LYS A 84 -29.07 3.10 -17.31
C LYS A 84 -27.77 3.34 -16.53
N GLY A 85 -27.73 4.38 -15.69
CA GLY A 85 -26.63 4.66 -14.78
C GLY A 85 -26.41 3.53 -13.76
N ILE A 86 -27.48 3.02 -13.15
CA ILE A 86 -27.43 1.86 -12.24
C ILE A 86 -26.90 0.63 -12.97
N GLN A 87 -27.39 0.33 -14.19
CA GLN A 87 -26.94 -0.84 -14.94
C GLN A 87 -25.44 -0.79 -15.23
N LYS A 88 -24.94 0.33 -15.77
CA LYS A 88 -23.51 0.50 -16.06
C LYS A 88 -22.64 0.47 -14.80
N ALA A 89 -23.11 1.07 -13.71
CA ALA A 89 -22.37 1.06 -12.44
C ALA A 89 -22.30 -0.37 -11.85
N LYS A 90 -23.35 -1.18 -12.02
CA LYS A 90 -23.36 -2.60 -11.61
C LYS A 90 -22.44 -3.46 -12.47
N GLU A 91 -22.35 -3.19 -13.77
CA GLU A 91 -21.38 -3.86 -14.65
C GLU A 91 -19.94 -3.56 -14.21
N LEU A 92 -19.61 -2.29 -13.98
CA LEU A 92 -18.28 -1.88 -13.48
C LEU A 92 -17.98 -2.48 -12.09
N LEU A 93 -18.97 -2.56 -11.21
CA LEU A 93 -18.82 -3.19 -9.90
C LEU A 93 -18.46 -4.66 -10.03
N LYS A 94 -19.15 -5.38 -10.93
CA LYS A 94 -18.90 -6.80 -11.17
C LYS A 94 -17.51 -7.04 -11.76
N GLU A 95 -17.09 -6.22 -12.72
CA GLU A 95 -15.74 -6.30 -13.29
C GLU A 95 -14.65 -6.05 -12.23
N ALA A 96 -14.86 -5.06 -11.35
CA ALA A 96 -13.95 -4.79 -10.24
C ALA A 96 -13.93 -5.94 -9.21
N GLU A 97 -15.09 -6.50 -8.88
CA GLU A 97 -15.23 -7.66 -7.98
C GLU A 97 -14.47 -8.90 -8.50
N GLU A 98 -14.58 -9.19 -9.81
CA GLU A 98 -13.85 -10.30 -10.44
C GLU A 98 -12.32 -10.11 -10.35
N LYS A 99 -11.84 -8.87 -10.52
CA LYS A 99 -10.41 -8.54 -10.34
C LYS A 99 -9.96 -8.71 -8.88
N VAL A 100 -10.75 -8.22 -7.92
CA VAL A 100 -10.49 -8.36 -6.48
C VAL A 100 -10.37 -9.84 -6.12
N GLN A 101 -11.34 -10.66 -6.53
CA GLN A 101 -11.35 -12.09 -6.26
C GLN A 101 -10.12 -12.79 -6.86
N THR A 102 -9.73 -12.43 -8.08
CA THR A 102 -8.55 -13.01 -8.74
C THR A 102 -7.26 -12.78 -7.95
N GLU A 103 -7.08 -11.58 -7.38
CA GLU A 103 -5.90 -11.29 -6.54
C GLU A 103 -6.00 -11.96 -5.16
N GLU A 104 -7.21 -12.10 -4.59
CA GLU A 104 -7.44 -12.85 -3.34
C GLU A 104 -7.12 -14.34 -3.50
N ASP A 105 -7.54 -14.96 -4.60
CA ASP A 105 -7.26 -16.36 -4.89
C ASP A 105 -5.75 -16.61 -4.99
N LYS A 106 -4.99 -15.70 -5.63
CA LYS A 106 -3.51 -15.79 -5.69
C LYS A 106 -2.89 -15.67 -4.31
N ILE A 107 -3.38 -14.77 -3.46
CA ILE A 107 -2.90 -14.63 -2.08
C ILE A 107 -3.16 -15.94 -1.32
N GLN A 108 -4.38 -16.48 -1.41
CA GLN A 108 -4.77 -17.70 -0.72
C GLN A 108 -3.96 -18.92 -1.18
N GLU A 109 -3.65 -19.04 -2.46
CA GLU A 109 -2.81 -20.11 -3.00
C GLU A 109 -1.40 -20.08 -2.39
N ILE A 110 -0.79 -18.89 -2.34
CA ILE A 110 0.55 -18.71 -1.77
C ILE A 110 0.52 -18.93 -0.25
N GLU A 111 -0.49 -18.41 0.45
CA GLU A 111 -0.67 -18.63 1.90
C GLU A 111 -0.78 -20.11 2.23
N THR A 112 -1.64 -20.85 1.53
CA THR A 112 -1.83 -22.30 1.70
C THR A 112 -0.52 -23.06 1.49
N ARG A 113 0.26 -22.71 0.46
CA ARG A 113 1.57 -23.30 0.22
C ARG A 113 2.58 -22.95 1.32
N ASN A 114 2.47 -21.75 1.90
CA ASN A 114 3.40 -21.25 2.90
C ASN A 114 3.13 -21.79 4.32
N GLU A 115 1.95 -22.35 4.59
CA GLU A 115 1.61 -22.92 5.90
C GLU A 115 2.62 -23.97 6.36
N LYS A 116 3.02 -24.88 5.47
CA LYS A 116 4.01 -25.92 5.79
C LYS A 116 5.37 -25.29 6.12
N TYR A 117 5.84 -24.37 5.28
CA TYR A 117 7.10 -23.68 5.49
C TYR A 117 7.09 -22.84 6.77
N SER A 118 5.94 -22.28 7.16
CA SER A 118 5.77 -21.52 8.40
C SER A 118 6.04 -22.35 9.65
N VAL A 119 5.52 -23.59 9.70
CA VAL A 119 5.75 -24.51 10.83
C VAL A 119 7.22 -24.92 10.89
N ASP A 120 7.80 -25.28 9.75
CA ASP A 120 9.19 -25.71 9.66
C ASP A 120 10.17 -24.56 9.99
N HIS A 121 9.88 -23.33 9.52
CA HIS A 121 10.65 -22.12 9.82
C HIS A 121 10.61 -21.76 11.31
N ARG A 122 9.43 -21.82 11.93
CA ARG A 122 9.31 -21.59 13.39
C ARG A 122 10.15 -22.61 14.17
N THR A 123 10.18 -23.85 13.72
CA THR A 123 10.98 -24.91 14.34
C THR A 123 12.48 -24.64 14.16
N LEU A 124 12.90 -24.20 12.97
CA LEU A 124 14.27 -23.77 12.68
C LEU A 124 14.74 -22.64 13.61
N GLU A 125 13.92 -21.60 13.82
CA GLU A 125 14.24 -20.50 14.73
C GLU A 125 14.42 -20.97 16.18
N VAL A 126 13.54 -21.88 16.65
CA VAL A 126 13.66 -22.47 17.99
C VAL A 126 14.95 -23.26 18.14
N TYR A 127 15.32 -24.08 17.15
CA TYR A 127 16.58 -24.83 17.21
C TYR A 127 17.81 -23.92 17.17
N ARG A 128 17.81 -22.87 16.33
CA ARG A 128 18.89 -21.88 16.30
C ARG A 128 19.05 -21.19 17.66
N GLN A 129 17.94 -20.82 18.30
CA GLN A 129 17.96 -20.22 19.62
C GLN A 129 18.51 -21.19 20.68
N GLU A 130 18.01 -22.43 20.72
CA GLU A 130 18.46 -23.46 21.68
C GLU A 130 19.97 -23.75 21.54
N VAL A 131 20.48 -23.85 20.31
CA VAL A 131 21.93 -24.03 20.07
C VAL A 131 22.74 -22.83 20.55
N THR A 132 22.26 -21.62 20.27
CA THR A 132 22.94 -20.39 20.69
C THR A 132 23.03 -20.32 22.21
N GLU A 133 21.93 -20.58 22.92
CA GLU A 133 21.87 -20.61 24.39
C GLU A 133 22.80 -21.67 24.99
N LEU A 134 22.79 -22.89 24.46
CA LEU A 134 23.67 -23.98 24.93
C LEU A 134 25.16 -23.69 24.70
N LEU A 135 25.50 -22.90 23.68
CA LEU A 135 26.88 -22.50 23.39
C LEU A 135 27.29 -21.25 24.17
N ASP A 136 26.36 -20.37 24.56
CA ASP A 136 26.60 -19.18 25.39
C ASP A 136 27.10 -19.51 26.79
N ASP A 137 26.73 -20.67 27.32
CA ASP A 137 27.28 -21.21 28.57
C ASP A 137 28.77 -21.59 28.45
N LYS A 138 29.32 -21.63 27.23
CA LYS A 138 30.75 -21.89 26.97
C LYS A 138 31.49 -20.59 26.70
N LYS A 139 32.74 -20.51 27.14
CA LYS A 139 33.59 -19.33 26.95
C LYS A 139 33.86 -19.13 25.45
N ASP A 140 33.48 -17.97 24.91
CA ASP A 140 33.71 -17.63 23.49
C ASP A 140 35.22 -17.68 23.16
N HIS A 141 35.52 -18.21 21.97
CA HIS A 141 36.88 -18.27 21.44
C HIS A 141 37.21 -16.94 20.74
N PRO A 142 38.40 -16.32 20.92
CA PRO A 142 38.72 -15.02 20.31
C PRO A 142 38.50 -14.96 18.79
N ASP A 143 38.77 -16.07 18.10
CA ASP A 143 38.53 -16.23 16.66
C ASP A 143 37.05 -16.15 16.23
N SER A 144 36.07 -16.17 17.15
CA SER A 144 34.64 -16.03 16.82
C SER A 144 34.20 -14.56 16.73
N GLU A 145 35.04 -13.61 17.17
CA GLU A 145 34.73 -12.17 17.18
C GLU A 145 34.38 -11.60 15.79
N PRO A 146 35.06 -11.98 14.68
CA PRO A 146 34.69 -11.51 13.34
C PRO A 146 33.29 -11.96 12.91
N LEU A 147 32.87 -13.18 13.27
CA LEU A 147 31.54 -13.71 12.95
C LEU A 147 30.46 -13.02 13.80
N LYS A 148 30.77 -12.76 15.07
CA LYS A 148 29.90 -12.00 15.98
C LYS A 148 29.68 -10.58 15.48
N GLN A 149 30.74 -9.90 15.04
CA GLN A 149 30.64 -8.58 14.42
C GLN A 149 29.83 -8.63 13.12
N ALA A 150 30.02 -9.65 12.27
CA ALA A 150 29.26 -9.80 11.03
C ALA A 150 27.75 -10.02 11.25
N ILE A 151 27.36 -10.69 12.34
CA ILE A 151 25.96 -10.81 12.78
C ILE A 151 25.42 -9.45 13.19
N GLU A 152 26.17 -8.71 14.01
CA GLU A 152 25.74 -7.40 14.50
C GLU A 152 25.61 -6.36 13.37
N ASP A 153 26.56 -6.33 12.45
CA ASP A 153 26.49 -5.49 11.25
C ASP A 153 25.26 -5.84 10.39
N CYS A 154 24.91 -7.13 10.29
CA CYS A 154 23.73 -7.59 9.56
C CYS A 154 22.43 -7.16 10.24
N LYS A 155 22.36 -7.24 11.57
CA LYS A 155 21.22 -6.75 12.37
C LYS A 155 21.04 -5.25 12.21
N GLN A 156 22.12 -4.47 12.27
CA GLN A 156 22.06 -3.02 12.09
C GLN A 156 21.53 -2.65 10.70
N ARG A 157 21.99 -3.32 9.64
CA ARG A 157 21.46 -3.12 8.28
C ARG A 157 19.97 -3.48 8.19
N TYR A 158 19.55 -4.59 8.80
CA TYR A 158 18.15 -4.99 8.85
C TYR A 158 17.29 -3.93 9.56
N GLU A 159 17.73 -3.42 10.71
CA GLU A 159 17.03 -2.39 11.48
C GLU A 159 16.95 -1.06 10.73
N GLU A 160 18.02 -0.65 10.05
CA GLU A 160 18.03 0.55 9.22
C GLU A 160 16.97 0.46 8.10
N LYS A 161 16.91 -0.68 7.41
CA LYS A 161 15.93 -0.94 6.35
C LYS A 161 14.50 -0.99 6.90
N ALA A 162 14.28 -1.63 8.05
CA ALA A 162 13.00 -1.67 8.73
C ALA A 162 12.52 -0.26 9.13
N ASN A 163 13.43 0.60 9.60
CA ASN A 163 13.11 1.99 9.93
C ASN A 163 12.79 2.83 8.68
N ASN A 164 13.52 2.62 7.58
CA ASN A 164 13.23 3.29 6.31
C ASN A 164 11.87 2.87 5.74
N LEU A 165 11.51 1.58 5.85
CA LEU A 165 10.20 1.07 5.45
C LEU A 165 9.08 1.75 6.24
N LYS A 166 9.19 1.82 7.58
CA LYS A 166 8.20 2.52 8.43
C LYS A 166 8.05 3.99 8.07
N LYS A 167 9.16 4.69 7.78
CA LYS A 167 9.12 6.09 7.34
C LYS A 167 8.36 6.22 6.02
N LEU A 168 8.59 5.30 5.09
CA LEU A 168 8.00 5.36 3.75
C LEU A 168 6.51 4.99 3.76
N GLU A 169 6.09 4.05 4.62
CA GLU A 169 4.67 3.81 4.93
C GLU A 169 4.00 5.07 5.48
N LYS A 170 4.65 5.77 6.44
CA LYS A 170 4.12 7.03 6.98
C LYS A 170 4.02 8.12 5.92
N VAL A 171 4.98 8.20 5.01
CA VAL A 171 4.92 9.12 3.86
C VAL A 171 3.74 8.79 2.96
N LYS A 172 3.50 7.51 2.65
CA LYS A 172 2.34 7.06 1.85
C LYS A 172 1.02 7.50 2.50
N GLU A 173 0.88 7.35 3.82
CA GLU A 173 -0.29 7.84 4.56
C GLU A 173 -0.49 9.36 4.41
N LEU A 174 0.57 10.15 4.61
CA LEU A 174 0.53 11.61 4.46
C LEU A 174 0.17 12.03 3.03
N LEU A 175 0.63 11.30 2.01
CA LEU A 175 0.27 11.57 0.62
C LEU A 175 -1.22 11.27 0.35
N LYS A 176 -1.77 10.21 0.95
CA LYS A 176 -3.22 9.89 0.87
C LYS A 176 -4.09 10.92 1.59
N GLU A 177 -3.65 11.41 2.75
CA GLU A 177 -4.31 12.52 3.45
C GLU A 177 -4.28 13.82 2.63
N ALA A 178 -3.15 14.14 2.01
CA ALA A 178 -3.01 15.29 1.12
C ALA A 178 -3.96 15.17 -0.10
N ASP A 179 -4.03 14.00 -0.74
CA ASP A 179 -4.94 13.76 -1.86
C ASP A 179 -6.41 13.96 -1.45
N SER A 180 -6.78 13.45 -0.27
CA SER A 180 -8.15 13.55 0.27
C SER A 180 -8.53 15.01 0.54
N SER A 181 -7.63 15.79 1.15
CA SER A 181 -7.84 17.22 1.40
C SER A 181 -7.97 18.03 0.09
N ILE A 182 -7.22 17.66 -0.95
CA ILE A 182 -7.37 18.30 -2.27
C ILE A 182 -8.70 17.95 -2.93
N LEU A 183 -9.17 16.71 -2.81
CA LEU A 183 -10.49 16.31 -3.30
C LEU A 183 -11.61 17.11 -2.62
N GLU A 184 -11.57 17.24 -1.29
CA GLU A 184 -12.53 18.06 -0.54
C GLU A 184 -12.55 19.51 -1.04
N ALA A 185 -11.37 20.10 -1.24
CA ALA A 185 -11.24 21.43 -1.80
C ALA A 185 -11.82 21.58 -3.22
N ILE A 186 -11.62 20.60 -4.10
CA ILE A 186 -12.23 20.59 -5.44
C ILE A 186 -13.77 20.58 -5.33
N LEU A 187 -14.31 19.75 -4.44
CA LEU A 187 -15.76 19.64 -4.20
C LEU A 187 -16.33 20.95 -3.63
N GLU A 188 -15.64 21.59 -2.69
CA GLU A 188 -16.03 22.90 -2.15
C GLU A 188 -16.05 23.99 -3.22
N LEU A 189 -15.02 24.05 -4.07
CA LEU A 189 -14.97 25.02 -5.17
C LEU A 189 -16.14 24.83 -6.14
N LYS A 190 -16.52 23.57 -6.39
CA LYS A 190 -17.69 23.25 -7.23
C LYS A 190 -19.01 23.66 -6.59
N ALA A 191 -19.14 23.52 -5.27
CA ALA A 191 -20.34 23.90 -4.53
C ALA A 191 -20.46 25.44 -4.38
N ASN A 192 -19.34 26.15 -4.31
CA ASN A 192 -19.27 27.58 -4.05
C ASN A 192 -18.47 28.34 -5.14
N ASN A 193 -19.09 28.59 -6.29
CA ASN A 193 -18.52 29.44 -7.36
C ASN A 193 -18.11 30.86 -6.87
N MET A 194 -18.63 31.30 -5.71
CA MET A 194 -18.28 32.57 -5.08
C MET A 194 -16.87 32.58 -4.46
N LYS A 195 -16.33 31.43 -4.02
CA LYS A 195 -14.97 31.35 -3.48
C LYS A 195 -13.93 31.65 -4.57
N GLU A 196 -14.17 31.23 -5.81
CA GLU A 196 -13.32 31.54 -6.96
C GLU A 196 -13.35 33.02 -7.34
N SER A 197 -14.53 33.66 -7.34
CA SER A 197 -14.65 35.07 -7.71
C SER A 197 -14.10 36.04 -6.65
N MET A 198 -13.92 35.58 -5.41
CA MET A 198 -13.28 36.34 -4.33
C MET A 198 -11.75 36.21 -4.27
N MET A 199 -11.16 35.29 -5.03
CA MET A 199 -9.70 35.21 -5.14
C MET A 199 -9.20 36.22 -6.18
N GLY A 200 -8.43 37.21 -5.70
CA GLY A 200 -7.81 38.21 -6.58
C GLY A 200 -6.94 37.56 -7.66
N GLN A 201 -6.82 38.24 -8.81
CA GLN A 201 -6.03 37.77 -9.95
C GLN A 201 -4.61 37.34 -9.52
N GLY A 202 -4.26 36.08 -9.78
CA GLY A 202 -2.92 35.52 -9.53
C GLY A 202 -2.73 34.73 -8.23
N LYS A 203 -3.77 34.53 -7.39
CA LYS A 203 -3.67 33.67 -6.19
C LYS A 203 -4.11 32.22 -6.50
N VAL A 204 -3.22 31.27 -6.20
CA VAL A 204 -3.50 29.83 -6.23
C VAL A 204 -3.93 29.39 -4.82
N TYR A 205 -5.19 29.07 -4.63
CA TYR A 205 -5.67 28.34 -3.46
C TYR A 205 -5.15 26.89 -3.42
N PHE A 206 -4.48 26.56 -2.33
CA PHE A 206 -4.07 25.21 -2.03
C PHE A 206 -4.51 24.90 -0.59
N PRO A 207 -5.07 23.72 -0.30
CA PRO A 207 -5.54 23.43 1.05
C PRO A 207 -4.37 23.41 2.04
N ASP A 208 -4.52 24.09 3.18
CA ASP A 208 -3.48 24.17 4.20
C ASP A 208 -3.14 22.78 4.75
N ALA A 209 -4.14 21.92 4.98
CA ALA A 209 -3.95 20.54 5.41
C ALA A 209 -3.13 19.72 4.40
N ALA A 210 -3.43 19.85 3.10
CA ALA A 210 -2.63 19.21 2.05
C ALA A 210 -1.18 19.73 2.04
N TYR A 211 -0.97 21.03 2.26
CA TYR A 211 0.37 21.61 2.31
C TYR A 211 1.18 21.07 3.50
N GLU A 212 0.57 21.03 4.69
CA GLU A 212 1.21 20.51 5.90
C GLU A 212 1.59 19.03 5.76
N CYS A 213 0.69 18.20 5.20
CA CYS A 213 0.97 16.79 4.96
C CYS A 213 2.18 16.61 4.02
N LEU A 214 2.25 17.39 2.94
CA LEU A 214 3.37 17.33 1.99
C LEU A 214 4.69 17.83 2.60
N LEU A 215 4.62 18.84 3.48
CA LEU A 215 5.77 19.33 4.22
C LEU A 215 6.32 18.25 5.17
N GLN A 216 5.43 17.62 5.96
CA GLN A 216 5.78 16.54 6.88
C GLN A 216 6.36 15.33 6.14
N ALA A 217 5.77 14.95 5.00
CA ALA A 217 6.26 13.86 4.17
C ALA A 217 7.72 14.09 3.73
N ARG A 218 8.05 15.31 3.31
CA ARG A 218 9.43 15.68 2.92
C ARG A 218 10.40 15.76 4.10
N GLN A 219 9.94 16.17 5.27
CA GLN A 219 10.78 16.15 6.47
C GLN A 219 11.13 14.72 6.90
N LEU A 220 10.17 13.80 6.80
CA LEU A 220 10.36 12.38 7.12
C LEU A 220 11.24 11.67 6.07
N TYR A 221 11.10 12.04 4.80
CA TYR A 221 11.83 11.42 3.70
C TYR A 221 12.35 12.49 2.71
N PRO A 222 13.54 13.07 2.96
CA PRO A 222 14.07 14.18 2.15
C PRO A 222 14.35 13.84 0.69
N GLN A 223 14.52 12.55 0.36
CA GLN A 223 14.74 12.07 -1.00
C GLN A 223 13.45 11.93 -1.82
N LEU A 224 12.28 12.26 -1.24
CA LEU A 224 11.00 12.18 -1.91
C LEU A 224 11.00 13.06 -3.17
N PRO A 225 10.59 12.53 -4.35
CA PRO A 225 10.60 13.29 -5.59
C PRO A 225 9.77 14.58 -5.49
N THR A 226 10.25 15.64 -6.13
CA THR A 226 9.57 16.93 -6.12
C THR A 226 8.39 16.96 -7.07
N LEU A 227 7.21 17.33 -6.57
CA LEU A 227 6.08 17.74 -7.38
C LEU A 227 6.47 18.95 -8.25
N GLN A 228 6.59 18.76 -9.57
CA GLN A 228 6.72 19.87 -10.49
C GLN A 228 5.36 20.55 -10.67
N SER A 229 5.30 21.88 -10.72
CA SER A 229 4.06 22.59 -11.00
C SER A 229 3.60 22.33 -12.45
N PRO A 230 2.28 22.14 -12.71
CA PRO A 230 1.76 22.10 -14.09
C PRO A 230 2.13 23.39 -14.84
N GLN A 231 2.66 23.27 -16.07
CA GLN A 231 3.18 24.41 -16.85
C GLN A 231 2.20 24.95 -17.89
N GLU A 232 1.24 24.15 -18.39
CA GLU A 232 0.30 24.56 -19.43
C GLU A 232 -1.12 24.05 -19.17
N TYR A 233 -2.10 24.94 -19.36
CA TYR A 233 -3.52 24.65 -19.17
C TYR A 233 -4.19 24.33 -20.51
N LYS A 234 -4.73 23.11 -20.66
CA LYS A 234 -5.60 22.76 -21.80
C LYS A 234 -7.07 22.83 -21.41
N ASN A 235 -7.85 23.63 -22.15
CA ASN A 235 -9.28 23.80 -21.89
C ASN A 235 -10.13 22.73 -22.57
N GLU A 236 -9.95 21.47 -22.18
CA GLU A 236 -10.70 20.32 -22.70
C GLU A 236 -11.70 19.80 -21.66
N LYS A 237 -12.79 19.18 -22.15
CA LYS A 237 -13.74 18.45 -21.31
C LYS A 237 -13.07 17.17 -20.81
N ASP A 238 -13.36 16.79 -19.58
CA ASP A 238 -12.97 15.47 -19.07
C ASP A 238 -13.76 14.35 -19.80
N ASN A 239 -13.33 13.10 -19.64
CA ASN A 239 -13.91 11.87 -20.15
C ASN A 239 -15.40 11.71 -19.77
N THR A 240 -15.83 12.40 -18.71
CA THR A 240 -17.23 12.47 -18.24
C THR A 240 -18.04 13.62 -18.87
N GLY A 241 -17.41 14.47 -19.70
CA GLY A 241 -18.03 15.64 -20.34
C GLY A 241 -18.06 16.90 -19.46
N ALA A 242 -17.51 16.86 -18.25
CA ALA A 242 -17.49 17.98 -17.32
C ALA A 242 -16.43 19.04 -17.70
N TYR A 243 -16.79 20.32 -17.55
CA TYR A 243 -15.85 21.43 -17.56
C TYR A 243 -15.46 21.78 -16.13
N TYR A 244 -14.16 21.87 -15.91
CA TYR A 244 -13.56 22.31 -14.65
C TYR A 244 -13.00 23.72 -14.82
N SER A 245 -13.11 24.53 -13.78
CA SER A 245 -12.39 25.81 -13.73
C SER A 245 -10.87 25.58 -13.82
N PRO A 246 -10.08 26.59 -14.22
CA PRO A 246 -8.61 26.48 -14.21
C PRO A 246 -8.06 26.04 -12.85
N MET A 247 -8.76 26.43 -11.78
CA MET A 247 -8.37 26.13 -10.41
C MET A 247 -8.66 24.68 -10.00
N GLN A 248 -9.83 24.19 -10.36
CA GLN A 248 -10.18 22.79 -10.20
C GLN A 248 -9.25 21.90 -11.02
N LYS A 249 -8.90 22.29 -12.25
CA LYS A 249 -7.93 21.57 -13.09
C LYS A 249 -6.54 21.53 -12.46
N TYR A 250 -6.03 22.65 -11.95
CA TYR A 250 -4.76 22.66 -11.23
C TYR A 250 -4.75 21.67 -10.06
N LEU A 251 -5.81 21.66 -9.25
CA LEU A 251 -5.91 20.73 -8.12
C LEU A 251 -6.01 19.27 -8.61
N TRP A 252 -6.75 18.99 -9.69
CA TRP A 252 -6.78 17.68 -10.33
C TRP A 252 -5.41 17.24 -10.84
N ASP A 253 -4.64 18.13 -11.47
CA ASP A 253 -3.29 17.84 -11.95
C ASP A 253 -2.34 17.53 -10.78
N VAL A 254 -2.48 18.26 -9.65
CA VAL A 254 -1.72 17.95 -8.44
C VAL A 254 -2.11 16.59 -7.88
N ARG A 255 -3.40 16.24 -7.82
CA ARG A 255 -3.85 14.90 -7.40
C ARG A 255 -3.27 13.80 -8.28
N HIS A 256 -3.26 13.99 -9.60
CA HIS A 256 -2.66 13.01 -10.50
C HIS A 256 -1.18 12.77 -10.20
N LYS A 257 -0.42 13.85 -9.94
CA LYS A 257 0.99 13.75 -9.52
C LYS A 257 1.17 13.15 -8.12
N LEU A 258 0.22 13.35 -7.20
CA LEU A 258 0.22 12.64 -5.92
C LEU A 258 0.02 11.15 -6.11
N SER A 259 -0.86 10.73 -7.03
CA SER A 259 -1.03 9.32 -7.37
C SER A 259 0.27 8.72 -7.94
N GLU A 260 0.98 9.44 -8.81
CA GLU A 260 2.30 9.02 -9.30
C GLU A 260 3.34 8.89 -8.17
N LEU A 261 3.34 9.81 -7.21
CA LEU A 261 4.21 9.73 -6.03
C LEU A 261 3.86 8.55 -5.11
N ILE A 262 2.57 8.25 -4.92
CA ILE A 262 2.13 7.09 -4.16
C ILE A 262 2.62 5.80 -4.84
N LEU A 263 2.52 5.71 -6.17
CA LEU A 263 3.08 4.58 -6.93
C LEU A 263 4.60 4.49 -6.81
N TRP A 264 5.29 5.63 -6.80
CA TRP A 264 6.73 5.65 -6.54
C TRP A 264 7.04 5.10 -5.14
N CYS A 265 6.30 5.53 -4.11
CA CYS A 265 6.44 4.98 -2.77
C CYS A 265 6.22 3.47 -2.76
N ASP A 266 5.20 2.96 -3.46
CA ASP A 266 4.92 1.53 -3.51
C ASP A 266 6.10 0.73 -4.11
N ASN A 267 6.73 1.24 -5.17
CA ASN A 267 7.92 0.61 -5.75
C ASN A 267 9.11 0.59 -4.78
N GLU A 268 9.34 1.70 -4.07
CA GLU A 268 10.42 1.79 -3.07
C GLU A 268 10.17 0.87 -1.87
N VAL A 269 8.92 0.76 -1.39
CA VAL A 269 8.56 -0.24 -0.35
C VAL A 269 8.91 -1.64 -0.84
N ILE A 270 8.52 -1.99 -2.06
CA ILE A 270 8.76 -3.31 -2.63
C ILE A 270 10.27 -3.62 -2.70
N GLU A 271 11.09 -2.67 -3.12
CA GLU A 271 12.54 -2.82 -3.17
C GLU A 271 13.14 -2.99 -1.77
N LEU A 272 12.78 -2.10 -0.83
CA LEU A 272 13.26 -2.16 0.55
C LEU A 272 12.88 -3.46 1.24
N MET A 273 11.66 -3.98 0.99
CA MET A 273 11.23 -5.26 1.51
C MET A 273 12.00 -6.42 0.92
N GLY A 274 12.33 -6.38 -0.37
CA GLY A 274 13.20 -7.38 -1.00
C GLY A 274 14.58 -7.42 -0.36
N GLN A 275 15.19 -6.25 -0.15
CA GLN A 275 16.47 -6.12 0.54
C GLN A 275 16.38 -6.60 2.01
N GLN A 276 15.29 -6.28 2.71
CA GLN A 276 15.06 -6.71 4.09
C GLN A 276 14.94 -8.24 4.19
N THR A 277 14.23 -8.88 3.24
CA THR A 277 14.11 -10.34 3.16
C THR A 277 15.47 -11.00 2.95
N GLU A 278 16.30 -10.50 2.03
CA GLU A 278 17.64 -11.04 1.81
C GLU A 278 18.55 -10.87 3.05
N HIS A 279 18.50 -9.73 3.72
CA HIS A 279 19.25 -9.54 4.97
C HIS A 279 18.79 -10.44 6.11
N GLN A 280 17.49 -10.79 6.16
CA GLN A 280 16.98 -11.75 7.13
C GLN A 280 17.52 -13.16 6.86
N ILE A 281 17.56 -13.58 5.59
CA ILE A 281 18.16 -14.86 5.17
C ILE A 281 19.66 -14.87 5.48
N GLU A 282 20.38 -13.81 5.15
CA GLU A 282 21.82 -13.65 5.43
C GLU A 282 22.10 -13.73 6.94
N LEU A 283 21.25 -13.10 7.76
CA LEU A 283 21.36 -13.16 9.22
C LEU A 283 21.22 -14.61 9.74
N GLY A 284 20.23 -15.35 9.24
CA GLY A 284 20.04 -16.77 9.59
C GLY A 284 21.28 -17.61 9.26
N GLN A 285 21.84 -17.44 8.06
CA GLN A 285 23.05 -18.13 7.62
C GLN A 285 24.27 -17.80 8.51
N LYS A 286 24.47 -16.52 8.84
CA LYS A 286 25.58 -16.10 9.71
C LYS A 286 25.45 -16.65 11.13
N ILE A 287 24.23 -16.76 11.65
CA ILE A 287 23.97 -17.39 12.96
C ILE A 287 24.34 -18.88 12.91
N ASP A 288 23.97 -19.58 11.84
CA ASP A 288 24.31 -20.99 11.66
C ASP A 288 25.84 -21.19 11.56
N GLU A 289 26.53 -20.35 10.77
CA GLU A 289 28.01 -20.35 10.66
C GLU A 289 28.69 -20.08 12.00
N TYR A 290 28.20 -19.10 12.76
CA TYR A 290 28.72 -18.75 14.08
C TYR A 290 28.55 -19.91 15.08
N ASN A 291 27.39 -20.54 15.10
CA ASN A 291 27.10 -21.65 16.00
C ASN A 291 27.90 -22.91 15.64
N LEU A 292 28.06 -23.20 14.34
CA LEU A 292 28.93 -24.27 13.85
C LEU A 292 30.38 -24.06 14.28
N PHE A 293 30.89 -22.82 14.13
CA PHE A 293 32.24 -22.47 14.55
C PHE A 293 32.46 -22.70 16.05
N ARG A 294 31.53 -22.23 16.88
CA ARG A 294 31.61 -22.38 18.34
C ARG A 294 31.52 -23.84 18.78
N ARG A 295 30.68 -24.65 18.12
CA ARG A 295 30.64 -26.11 18.32
C ARG A 295 32.02 -26.71 18.06
N ASP A 296 32.61 -26.45 16.90
CA ASP A 296 33.89 -27.04 16.48
C ASP A 296 35.06 -26.63 17.39
N LYS A 297 34.97 -25.47 18.03
CA LYS A 297 35.99 -24.98 18.99
C LYS A 297 35.74 -25.45 20.43
N THR A 298 34.59 -26.02 20.74
CA THR A 298 34.24 -26.51 22.08
C THR A 298 34.22 -28.04 22.22
N HIS A 299 34.47 -28.75 21.11
CA HIS A 299 34.79 -30.17 21.05
C HIS A 299 36.29 -30.37 20.82
#